data_AF-A0A350XWN0-F1
#
_entry.id   AF-A0A350XWN0-F1
#
_cell.length_a   1.000
_cell.length_b   1.000
_cell.length_c   1.000
_cell.angle_alpha   90.00
_cell.angle_beta   90.00
_cell.angle_gamma   90.00
#
_symmetry.space_group_name_H-M   'P 1'
#
loop_
_entity.id
_entity.type
_entity.pdbx_description
1 polymer ?
#
loop_
_entity_poly.entity_id
_entity_poly.type
_entity_poly.pdbx_seq_one_letter_code
_entity_poly.pdbx_strand_id
1 'polypeptide(L)'
;MKDKNLTRKIAVTSIMCALALALSYLETLIPAYPGFPPGAKPGLSNIVTMFMASCAGSGYAFFITIIKGIFAGVTRGMTAMLMSLSGGILSTAAACLLFRFSKEKLGYIGIGIICAVCHNIGQLA
;
A
#
# COMPACT_ATOMS: atom_id res chain seq x y z
N MET A 1 -16.33 -26.69 -14.42
CA MET A 1 -16.60 -25.86 -13.22
C MET A 1 -15.30 -25.54 -12.46
N LYS A 2 -14.36 -24.80 -13.07
CA LYS A 2 -13.00 -24.59 -12.53
C LYS A 2 -12.74 -23.15 -12.02
N ASP A 3 -13.70 -22.24 -12.19
CA ASP A 3 -13.48 -20.78 -12.06
C ASP A 3 -14.27 -20.03 -10.98
N LYS A 4 -15.01 -20.70 -10.08
CA LYS A 4 -15.69 -19.97 -8.97
C LYS A 4 -14.70 -19.24 -8.04
N ASN A 5 -13.47 -19.73 -7.93
CA ASN A 5 -12.44 -19.15 -7.07
C ASN A 5 -11.73 -17.95 -7.70
N LEU A 6 -11.60 -17.91 -9.03
CA LEU A 6 -10.91 -16.82 -9.72
C LEU A 6 -11.76 -15.55 -9.70
N THR A 7 -13.03 -15.63 -10.09
CA THR A 7 -13.96 -14.49 -10.07
C THR A 7 -14.09 -13.91 -8.67
N ARG A 8 -14.18 -14.77 -7.65
CA ARG A 8 -14.22 -14.34 -6.25
C ARG A 8 -12.92 -13.63 -5.82
N LYS A 9 -11.75 -14.16 -6.20
CA LYS A 9 -10.47 -13.51 -5.90
C LYS A 9 -10.37 -12.14 -6.58
N ILE A 10 -10.74 -12.04 -7.85
CA ILE A 10 -10.73 -10.76 -8.59
C ILE A 10 -11.69 -9.76 -7.94
N ALA A 11 -12.91 -10.18 -7.58
CA ALA A 11 -13.88 -9.33 -6.90
C ALA A 11 -13.37 -8.83 -5.54
N VAL A 12 -12.77 -9.70 -4.72
CA VAL A 12 -12.20 -9.29 -3.43
C VAL A 12 -11.03 -8.33 -3.63
N THR A 13 -10.13 -8.62 -4.58
CA THR A 13 -9.00 -7.72 -4.88
C THR A 13 -9.48 -6.35 -5.36
N SER A 14 -10.50 -6.30 -6.23
CA SER A 14 -11.04 -5.04 -6.74
C SER A 14 -11.73 -4.22 -5.65
N ILE A 15 -12.47 -4.86 -4.72
CA ILE A 15 -13.03 -4.19 -3.54
C ILE A 15 -11.92 -3.63 -2.65
N MET A 16 -10.85 -4.39 -2.40
CA MET A 16 -9.70 -3.92 -1.62
C MET A 16 -8.94 -2.80 -2.31
N CYS A 17 -8.84 -2.84 -3.64
CA CYS A 17 -8.27 -1.75 -4.42
C CYS A 17 -9.12 -0.47 -4.29
N ALA A 18 -10.45 -0.59 -4.43
CA ALA A 18 -11.37 0.52 -4.21
C ALA A 18 -11.24 1.11 -2.79
N LEU A 19 -11.08 0.26 -1.77
CA LEU A 19 -10.83 0.70 -0.40
C LEU A 19 -9.49 1.45 -0.26
N ALA A 20 -8.42 0.94 -0.88
CA ALA A 20 -7.12 1.58 -0.88
C ALA A 20 -7.17 2.97 -1.55
N LEU A 21 -7.97 3.13 -2.61
CA LEU A 21 -8.21 4.41 -3.28
C LEU A 21 -9.05 5.35 -2.43
N ALA A 22 -10.13 4.86 -1.81
CA ALA A 22 -10.98 5.64 -0.91
C ALA A 22 -10.18 6.18 0.28
N LEU A 23 -9.30 5.37 0.88
CA LEU A 23 -8.39 5.82 1.93
C LEU A 23 -7.35 6.82 1.43
N SER A 24 -6.81 6.61 0.22
CA SER A 24 -5.88 7.57 -0.41
C SER A 24 -6.56 8.93 -0.63
N TYR A 25 -7.83 8.92 -1.05
CA TYR A 25 -8.63 10.12 -1.22
C TYR A 25 -8.96 10.78 0.13
N LEU A 26 -9.39 10.01 1.13
CA LEU A 26 -9.66 10.49 2.50
C LEU A 26 -8.43 11.17 3.10
N GLU A 27 -7.25 10.62 2.88
CA GLU A 27 -5.97 11.20 3.31
C GLU A 27 -5.66 12.54 2.61
N THR A 28 -6.33 12.86 1.49
CA THR A 28 -6.26 14.19 0.86
C THR A 28 -7.14 15.20 1.56
N LEU A 29 -8.26 14.73 2.13
CA LEU A 29 -9.23 15.56 2.83
C LEU A 29 -8.77 15.93 4.24
N ILE A 30 -7.85 15.14 4.82
CA ILE A 30 -7.22 15.48 6.09
C ILE A 30 -6.23 16.64 5.84
N PRO A 31 -6.49 17.84 6.38
CA PRO A 31 -5.56 18.96 6.25
C PRO A 31 -4.21 18.61 6.88
N ALA A 32 -3.12 19.07 6.26
CA ALA A 32 -1.77 18.79 6.73
C ALA A 32 -1.62 19.24 8.19
N TYR A 33 -1.30 18.29 9.06
CA TYR A 33 -1.07 18.58 10.47
C TYR A 33 0.18 19.47 10.59
N PRO A 34 0.14 20.55 11.39
CA PRO A 34 1.32 21.37 11.64
C PRO A 34 2.40 20.49 12.27
N GLY A 35 3.48 20.22 11.53
CA GLY A 35 4.59 19.35 11.95
C GLY A 35 4.98 18.25 10.97
N PHE A 36 4.16 17.93 9.95
CA PHE A 36 4.55 16.99 8.89
C PHE A 36 5.37 17.71 7.80
N PRO A 37 6.48 17.13 7.31
CA PRO A 37 7.22 17.69 6.18
C PRO A 37 6.29 17.86 4.97
N PRO A 38 6.42 18.95 4.19
CA PRO A 38 5.54 19.24 3.07
C PRO A 38 5.55 18.06 2.07
N GLY A 39 4.41 17.37 1.97
CA GLY A 39 4.23 16.21 1.08
C GLY A 39 4.27 14.84 1.77
N ALA A 40 4.74 14.73 3.02
CA ALA A 40 4.69 13.50 3.79
C ALA A 40 3.25 13.25 4.26
N LYS A 41 2.73 12.05 3.96
CA LYS A 41 1.38 11.64 4.32
C LYS A 41 1.43 10.32 5.10
N PRO A 42 0.45 10.05 5.98
CA PRO A 42 0.47 8.85 6.83
C PRO A 42 0.54 7.53 6.09
N GLY A 43 0.12 7.50 4.81
CA GLY A 43 0.09 6.28 4.02
C GLY A 43 -0.99 5.31 4.49
N LEU A 44 -2.17 5.78 4.90
CA LEU A 44 -3.34 4.98 5.30
C LEU A 44 -3.68 3.90 4.28
N SER A 45 -3.61 4.28 3.01
CA SER A 45 -3.82 3.36 1.90
C SER A 45 -2.77 2.23 1.83
N ASN A 46 -1.58 2.43 2.40
CA ASN A 46 -0.53 1.39 2.49
C ASN A 46 -0.91 0.23 3.43
N ILE A 47 -1.80 0.46 4.40
CA ILE A 47 -2.29 -0.59 5.30
C ILE A 47 -3.06 -1.65 4.49
N VAL A 48 -3.82 -1.22 3.47
CA VAL A 48 -4.58 -2.12 2.60
C VAL A 48 -3.65 -2.93 1.69
N THR A 49 -2.59 -2.32 1.15
CA THR A 49 -1.59 -3.06 0.37
C THR A 49 -0.81 -4.07 1.21
N MET A 50 -0.48 -3.74 2.46
CA MET A 50 0.10 -4.70 3.40
C MET A 50 -0.85 -5.86 3.71
N PHE A 51 -2.11 -5.55 3.99
CA PHE A 51 -3.12 -6.56 4.27
C PHE A 51 -3.31 -7.51 3.08
N MET A 52 -3.35 -6.95 1.86
CA MET A 52 -3.42 -7.72 0.62
C MET A 52 -2.15 -8.52 0.32
N ALA A 53 -0.97 -7.99 0.66
CA ALA A 53 0.29 -8.74 0.56
C ALA A 53 0.27 -9.97 1.47
N SER A 54 -0.37 -9.87 2.63
CA SER A 54 -0.51 -10.98 3.57
C SER A 54 -1.58 -12.02 3.17
N CYS A 55 -2.75 -11.56 2.70
CA CYS A 55 -3.90 -12.43 2.43
C CYS A 55 -3.95 -12.96 0.99
N ALA A 56 -3.66 -12.13 -0.01
CA ALA A 56 -3.82 -12.46 -1.42
C ALA A 56 -2.48 -12.78 -2.13
N GLY A 57 -1.36 -12.33 -1.56
CA GLY A 57 -0.01 -12.54 -2.07
C GLY A 57 0.59 -11.31 -2.74
N SER A 58 1.90 -11.36 -2.99
CA SER A 58 2.70 -10.23 -3.46
C SER A 58 2.24 -9.63 -4.79
N GLY A 59 1.75 -10.46 -5.72
CA GLY A 59 1.29 -9.99 -7.03
C GLY A 59 0.09 -9.04 -6.97
N TYR A 60 -0.89 -9.32 -6.11
CA TYR A 60 -2.08 -8.46 -5.96
C TYR A 60 -1.77 -7.17 -5.22
N ALA A 61 -0.88 -7.23 -4.21
CA ALA A 61 -0.43 -6.04 -3.49
C ALA A 61 0.30 -5.07 -4.42
N PHE A 62 1.18 -5.58 -5.28
CA PHE A 62 1.92 -4.75 -6.24
C PHE A 62 0.97 -4.05 -7.23
N PHE A 63 -0.07 -4.75 -7.69
CA PHE A 63 -1.07 -4.18 -8.58
C PHE A 63 -1.84 -3.02 -7.92
N ILE A 64 -2.24 -3.18 -6.65
CA ILE A 64 -2.93 -2.13 -5.90
C ILE A 64 -2.00 -0.93 -5.67
N THR A 65 -0.73 -1.17 -5.34
CA THR A 65 0.29 -0.11 -5.17
C THR A 65 0.45 0.72 -6.44
N ILE A 66 0.54 0.08 -7.61
CA ILE A 66 0.65 0.77 -8.90
C ILE A 66 -0.62 1.61 -9.17
N ILE A 67 -1.80 1.02 -9.05
CA ILE A 67 -3.07 1.73 -9.30
C ILE A 67 -3.22 2.94 -8.38
N LYS A 68 -2.95 2.76 -7.09
CA LYS A 68 -2.98 3.85 -6.11
C LYS A 68 -1.94 4.92 -6.43
N GLY A 69 -0.73 4.55 -6.85
CA GLY A 69 0.31 5.48 -7.26
C GLY A 69 -0.11 6.35 -8.45
N ILE A 70 -0.72 5.73 -9.47
CA ILE A 70 -1.29 6.45 -10.62
C ILE A 70 -2.41 7.39 -10.16
N PHE A 71 -3.30 6.93 -9.29
CA PHE A 71 -4.40 7.75 -8.76
C PHE A 71 -3.89 8.95 -7.96
N ALA A 72 -2.85 8.75 -7.14
CA ALA A 72 -2.17 9.83 -6.42
C ALA A 72 -1.53 10.84 -7.39
N GLY A 73 -0.98 10.37 -8.51
CA GLY A 73 -0.45 11.22 -9.57
C GLY A 73 -1.50 12.09 -10.26
N VAL A 74 -2.64 11.48 -10.63
CA VAL A 74 -3.75 12.19 -11.28
C VAL A 74 -4.40 13.21 -10.34
N THR A 75 -4.53 12.88 -9.06
CA THR A 75 -5.22 13.76 -8.09
C THR A 75 -4.32 14.86 -7.50
N ARG A 76 -3.02 14.61 -7.36
CA ARG A 76 -2.11 15.49 -6.60
C ARG A 76 -0.82 15.88 -7.33
N GLY A 77 -0.60 15.40 -8.56
CA GLY A 77 0.55 15.74 -9.40
C GLY A 77 1.70 14.71 -9.40
N MET A 78 2.65 14.91 -10.32
CA MET A 78 3.77 13.99 -10.60
C MET A 78 4.65 13.68 -9.37
N THR A 79 4.85 14.65 -8.47
CA THR A 79 5.65 14.49 -7.26
C THR A 79 4.98 13.54 -6.26
N ALA A 80 3.66 13.62 -6.10
CA ALA A 80 2.89 12.71 -5.26
C ALA A 80 2.84 11.28 -5.83
N MET A 81 2.86 11.14 -7.16
CA MET A 81 2.98 9.85 -7.85
C MET A 81 4.30 9.18 -7.50
N LEU A 82 5.42 9.88 -7.68
CA LEU A 82 6.76 9.35 -7.45
C LEU A 82 6.96 8.98 -5.98
N MET A 83 6.54 9.83 -5.05
CA MET A 83 6.55 9.55 -3.62
C MET A 83 5.73 8.30 -3.26
N SER A 84 4.50 8.18 -3.78
CA SER A 84 3.63 7.05 -3.46
C SER A 84 4.09 5.74 -4.13
N LEU A 85 4.71 5.81 -5.31
CA LEU A 85 5.27 4.64 -5.99
C LEU A 85 6.56 4.19 -5.32
N SER A 86 7.48 5.10 -5.01
CA SER A 86 8.76 4.77 -4.40
C SER A 86 8.56 4.15 -3.00
N GLY A 87 7.78 4.80 -2.13
CA GLY A 87 7.39 4.25 -0.83
C GLY A 87 6.54 2.98 -0.93
N GLY A 88 5.61 2.93 -1.89
CA GLY A 88 4.72 1.79 -2.11
C GLY A 88 5.45 0.53 -2.58
N ILE A 89 6.34 0.65 -3.57
CA ILE A 89 7.12 -0.45 -4.12
C ILE A 89 8.08 -0.98 -3.05
N LEU A 90 8.76 -0.09 -2.34
CA LEU A 90 9.70 -0.48 -1.28
C LEU A 90 8.99 -1.19 -0.12
N SER A 91 7.82 -0.69 0.31
CA SER A 91 7.00 -1.34 1.34
C SER A 91 6.44 -2.70 0.86
N THR A 92 6.04 -2.81 -0.40
CA THR A 92 5.53 -4.08 -0.98
C THR A 92 6.65 -5.12 -1.11
N ALA A 93 7.87 -4.69 -1.48
CA ALA A 93 9.05 -5.55 -1.51
C ALA A 93 9.44 -6.05 -0.12
N ALA A 94 9.45 -5.15 0.88
CA ALA A 94 9.70 -5.50 2.28
C ALA A 94 8.64 -6.49 2.79
N ALA A 95 7.35 -6.24 2.51
CA ALA A 95 6.25 -7.13 2.90
C ALA A 95 6.43 -8.53 2.31
N CYS A 96 6.77 -8.61 1.02
CA CYS A 96 7.00 -9.87 0.33
C CYS A 96 8.17 -10.67 0.93
N LEU A 97 9.26 -10.00 1.28
CA LEU A 97 10.44 -10.64 1.87
C LEU A 97 10.14 -11.13 3.30
N LEU A 98 9.51 -10.28 4.12
CA LEU A 98 9.18 -10.57 5.52
C LEU A 98 8.12 -11.67 5.65
N PHE A 99 7.09 -11.67 4.80
CA PHE A 99 6.09 -12.73 4.81
C PHE A 99 6.64 -14.08 4.34
N ARG A 100 7.73 -14.09 3.56
CA ARG A 100 8.38 -15.32 3.09
C ARG A 100 9.38 -15.90 4.10
N PHE A 101 10.10 -15.04 4.83
CA PHE A 101 11.22 -15.47 5.69
C PHE A 101 10.94 -15.39 7.20
N SER A 102 9.98 -14.60 7.66
CA SER A 102 9.85 -14.27 9.09
C SER A 102 8.42 -14.17 9.61
N LYS A 103 7.45 -14.76 8.89
CA LYS A 103 6.04 -14.76 9.30
C LYS A 103 5.82 -15.33 10.71
N GLU A 104 6.61 -16.34 11.10
CA GLU A 104 6.50 -17.00 12.40
C GLU A 104 7.26 -16.30 13.53
N LYS A 105 8.27 -15.48 13.22
CA LYS A 105 9.13 -14.83 14.23
C LYS A 105 8.72 -13.40 14.56
N LEU A 106 8.20 -12.64 13.59
CA LEU A 106 7.89 -11.21 13.75
C LEU A 106 6.40 -10.91 13.99
N GLY A 107 5.51 -11.87 13.71
CA GLY A 107 4.06 -11.67 13.77
C GLY A 107 3.56 -10.58 12.81
N TYR A 108 2.25 -10.37 12.77
CA TYR A 108 1.64 -9.36 11.89
C TYR A 108 2.04 -7.92 12.26
N ILE A 109 2.26 -7.67 13.55
CA ILE A 109 2.60 -6.33 14.07
C ILE A 109 4.02 -5.93 13.66
N GLY A 110 5.01 -6.83 13.83
CA GLY A 110 6.40 -6.54 13.47
C GLY A 110 6.59 -6.32 11.97
N ILE A 111 5.90 -7.11 11.14
CA ILE A 111 5.91 -6.92 9.67
C ILE A 111 5.27 -5.59 9.30
N GLY A 112 4.18 -5.21 9.98
CA GLY A 112 3.53 -3.91 9.83
C GLY A 112 4.46 -2.73 10.10
N ILE A 113 5.20 -2.77 11.22
CA ILE A 113 6.14 -1.70 11.61
C ILE A 113 7.25 -1.55 10.56
N ILE A 114 7.89 -2.66 10.16
CA ILE A 114 9.01 -2.60 9.19
C ILE A 114 8.52 -2.07 7.84
N CYS A 115 7.35 -2.49 7.38
CA CYS A 115 6.78 -1.98 6.14
C CYS A 115 6.35 -0.53 6.22
N ALA A 116 5.86 -0.05 7.38
CA ALA A 116 5.61 1.37 7.59
C ALA A 116 6.91 2.19 7.53
N VAL A 117 7.99 1.69 8.14
CA VAL A 117 9.32 2.32 8.07
C VAL A 117 9.82 2.36 6.63
N CYS A 118 9.80 1.23 5.90
CA CYS A 118 10.19 1.21 4.48
C CYS A 118 9.32 2.13 3.61
N HIS A 119 8.03 2.24 3.87
CA HIS A 119 7.15 3.13 3.12
C HIS A 119 7.55 4.59 3.30
N ASN A 120 7.77 5.00 4.55
CA ASN A 120 8.17 6.37 4.88
C ASN A 120 9.57 6.71 4.34
N ILE A 121 10.53 5.78 4.44
CA ILE A 121 11.87 5.96 3.86
C ILE A 121 11.76 6.14 2.34
N GLY A 122 11.01 5.28 1.65
CA GLY A 122 10.84 5.40 0.20
C GLY A 122 10.01 6.62 -0.24
N GLN A 123 9.19 7.19 0.65
CA GLN A 123 8.51 8.45 0.40
C GLN A 123 9.43 9.66 0.63
N LEU A 124 10.40 9.57 1.55
CA LEU A 124 11.33 10.66 1.89
C LEU A 124 12.60 10.70 1.03
N ALA A 125 12.87 9.63 0.28
CA ALA A 125 13.98 9.52 -0.68
C ALA A 125 13.60 10.10 -2.05
#